data_AF-A0A6V8NJQ8-F1
#
_entry.id   AF-A0A6V8NJQ8-F1
#
_cell.length_a   1.000
_cell.length_b   1.000
_cell.length_c   1.000
_cell.angle_alpha   90.00
_cell.angle_beta   90.00
_cell.angle_gamma   90.00
#
_symmetry.space_group_name_H-M   'P 1'
#
loop_
_entity.id
_entity.type
_entity.pdbx_description
1 polymer ?
#
loop_
_entity_poly.entity_id
_entity_poly.type
_entity_poly.pdbx_seq_one_letter_code
_entity_poly.pdbx_strand_id
1 'polypeptide(L)'
;QIVEGVRADVSGIGYVAMGFIQGTTGIKAVGLAETDAGPFVVPTELDRVKAGEYVLTRPLYQYYSGQPTGALLQFLEFILSAEGQLIIEEAGFLPPTVEFMQKNRTYLN
;
A
#
# COMPACT_ATOMS: atom_id res chain seq x y z
N GLN A 1 -5.99 -19.61 1.20
CA GLN A 1 -5.51 -18.20 1.27
C GLN A 1 -4.97 -17.95 2.67
N ILE A 2 -3.98 -17.06 2.83
CA ILE A 2 -3.23 -16.86 4.09
C ILE A 2 -4.16 -16.59 5.29
N VAL A 3 -5.19 -15.76 5.12
CA VAL A 3 -6.19 -15.44 6.16
C VAL A 3 -6.87 -16.71 6.71
N GLU A 4 -7.38 -17.56 5.83
CA GLU A 4 -8.03 -18.82 6.22
C GLU A 4 -7.07 -19.78 6.93
N GLY A 5 -5.80 -19.81 6.50
CA GLY A 5 -4.76 -20.59 7.17
C GLY A 5 -4.50 -20.11 8.60
N VAL A 6 -4.38 -18.80 8.80
CA VAL A 6 -4.20 -18.18 10.13
C VAL A 6 -5.44 -18.38 11.00
N ARG A 7 -6.66 -18.30 10.44
CA ARG A 7 -7.91 -18.57 11.18
C ARG A 7 -8.01 -20.00 11.70
N ALA A 8 -7.49 -20.97 10.95
CA ALA A 8 -7.58 -22.39 11.27
C ALA A 8 -6.50 -22.87 12.26
N ASP A 9 -5.45 -22.06 12.51
CA ASP A 9 -4.33 -22.39 13.40
C ASP A 9 -4.14 -21.29 14.45
N VAL A 10 -4.38 -21.63 15.72
CA VAL A 10 -4.24 -20.70 16.85
C VAL A 10 -2.82 -20.11 16.98
N SER A 11 -1.81 -20.80 16.46
CA SER A 11 -0.41 -20.37 16.46
C SER A 11 0.05 -19.77 15.12
N GLY A 12 -0.86 -19.70 14.14
CA GLY A 12 -0.56 -19.24 12.79
C GLY A 12 -0.19 -17.75 12.73
N ILE A 13 0.87 -17.45 11.99
CA ILE A 13 1.27 -16.08 11.66
C ILE A 13 1.32 -15.95 10.14
N GLY A 14 0.73 -14.89 9.61
CA GLY A 14 0.66 -14.63 8.18
C GLY A 14 0.92 -13.17 7.85
N TYR A 15 1.40 -12.93 6.63
CA TYR A 15 1.60 -11.61 6.05
C TYR A 15 0.65 -11.42 4.88
N VAL A 16 -0.19 -10.38 4.94
CA VAL A 16 -1.19 -10.05 3.91
C VAL A 16 -1.21 -8.55 3.66
N ALA A 17 -1.73 -8.14 2.49
CA ALA A 17 -1.97 -6.73 2.23
C ALA A 17 -3.08 -6.19 3.15
N MET A 18 -2.99 -4.90 3.49
CA MET A 18 -3.93 -4.22 4.40
C MET A 18 -5.40 -4.39 3.99
N GLY A 19 -5.69 -4.46 2.69
CA GLY A 19 -7.03 -4.70 2.16
C GLY A 19 -7.66 -6.04 2.57
N PHE A 20 -6.86 -7.04 2.99
CA PHE A 20 -7.36 -8.32 3.52
C PHE A 20 -7.63 -8.29 5.03
N ILE A 21 -7.31 -7.19 5.71
CA ILE A 21 -7.49 -7.04 7.16
C ILE A 21 -8.84 -6.37 7.45
N GLN A 22 -9.19 -5.33 6.68
CA GLN A 22 -10.45 -4.60 6.86
C GLN A 22 -11.66 -5.52 6.67
N GLY A 23 -12.61 -5.47 7.61
CA GLY A 23 -13.82 -6.30 7.58
C GLY A 23 -13.60 -7.80 7.86
N THR A 24 -12.35 -8.23 8.09
CA THR A 24 -12.01 -9.64 8.30
C THR A 24 -12.02 -9.98 9.79
N THR A 25 -12.91 -10.87 10.20
CA THR A 25 -13.02 -11.35 11.59
C THR A 25 -12.10 -12.55 11.86
N GLY A 26 -11.86 -12.93 13.11
CA GLY A 26 -11.12 -14.17 13.43
C GLY A 26 -9.62 -14.16 13.18
N ILE A 27 -9.04 -13.01 12.83
CA ILE A 27 -7.59 -12.75 12.82
C ILE A 27 -7.30 -11.49 13.63
N LYS A 28 -6.08 -11.34 14.12
CA LYS A 28 -5.62 -10.15 14.83
C LYS A 28 -4.50 -9.47 14.06
N ALA A 29 -4.69 -8.20 13.72
CA ALA A 29 -3.61 -7.36 13.19
C ALA A 29 -2.60 -7.06 14.31
N VAL A 30 -1.31 -7.20 14.01
CA VAL A 30 -0.22 -6.97 14.97
C VAL A 30 0.38 -5.59 14.71
N GLY A 31 0.61 -4.83 15.77
CA GLY A 31 1.31 -3.55 15.69
C GLY A 31 2.79 -3.76 15.45
N LEU A 32 3.37 -2.96 14.56
CA LEU A 32 4.80 -3.00 14.24
C LEU A 32 5.47 -1.71 14.68
N ALA A 33 6.73 -1.83 15.08
CA ALA A 33 7.60 -0.72 15.43
C ALA A 33 8.97 -0.97 14.79
N GLU A 34 9.74 0.09 14.57
CA GLU A 34 11.11 -0.02 14.07
C GLU A 34 12.06 -0.60 15.13
N THR A 35 11.74 -0.37 16.40
CA THR A 35 12.49 -0.86 17.56
C THR A 35 11.55 -1.43 18.61
N ASP A 36 12.09 -2.26 19.52
CA ASP A 36 11.33 -2.83 20.63
C ASP A 36 10.77 -1.78 21.61
N ALA A 37 11.28 -0.55 21.56
CA ALA A 37 10.82 0.57 22.39
C ALA A 37 9.53 1.21 21.86
N GLY A 38 9.10 0.88 20.64
CA GLY A 38 7.96 1.51 19.97
C GLY A 38 8.32 2.81 19.24
N PRO A 39 7.30 3.59 18.80
CA PRO A 39 5.88 3.31 18.98
C PRO A 39 5.41 2.16 18.07
N PHE A 40 4.54 1.29 18.60
CA PHE A 40 3.87 0.29 17.79
C PHE A 40 2.69 0.93 17.06
N VAL A 41 2.60 0.68 15.77
CA VAL A 41 1.50 1.15 14.91
C VAL A 41 0.79 -0.07 14.36
N VAL A 42 -0.52 -0.18 14.61
CA VAL A 42 -1.35 -1.23 14.02
C VAL A 42 -1.77 -0.79 12.62
N PRO A 43 -1.77 -1.66 11.59
CA PRO A 43 -2.11 -1.26 10.22
C PRO A 43 -3.55 -0.77 10.05
N THR A 44 -4.41 -0.91 11.06
CA THR A 44 -5.77 -0.35 11.08
C THR A 44 -5.83 1.11 11.53
N GLU A 45 -4.74 1.67 12.05
CA GLU A 45 -4.62 3.09 12.43
C GLU A 45 -4.31 3.95 11.19
N LEU A 46 -5.29 4.07 10.28
CA LEU A 46 -5.08 4.63 8.94
C LEU A 46 -4.43 6.02 8.91
N ASP A 47 -4.74 6.89 9.87
CA ASP A 47 -4.13 8.24 9.94
C ASP A 47 -2.62 8.17 10.18
N ARG A 48 -2.17 7.28 11.06
CA ARG A 48 -0.74 7.06 11.35
C ARG A 48 -0.03 6.33 10.23
N VAL A 49 -0.71 5.37 9.59
CA VAL A 49 -0.21 4.72 8.38
C VAL A 49 -0.01 5.76 7.26
N LYS A 50 -0.98 6.65 7.04
CA LYS A 50 -0.90 7.75 6.06
C LYS A 50 0.17 8.79 6.42
N ALA A 51 0.42 9.01 7.71
CA ALA A 51 1.51 9.84 8.20
C ALA A 51 2.91 9.19 8.04
N GLY A 52 2.99 7.94 7.56
CA GLY A 52 4.25 7.23 7.36
C GLY A 52 4.81 6.56 8.62
N GLU A 53 4.03 6.48 9.70
CA GLU A 53 4.49 5.87 10.96
C GLU A 53 4.45 4.33 10.94
N TYR A 54 3.72 3.73 10.00
CA TYR A 54 3.69 2.28 9.84
C TYR A 54 4.90 1.79 9.06
N VAL A 55 5.79 1.08 9.76
CA VAL A 55 7.13 0.72 9.26
C VAL A 55 7.13 -0.26 8.08
N LEU A 56 6.07 -1.04 7.91
CA LEU A 56 5.97 -2.06 6.86
C LEU A 56 5.09 -1.57 5.70
N THR A 57 5.62 -0.61 4.95
CA THR A 57 5.02 -0.11 3.71
C THR A 57 5.92 -0.44 2.51
N ARG A 58 5.32 -0.57 1.33
CA ARG A 58 6.08 -0.74 0.08
C ARG A 58 5.41 0.02 -1.06
N PRO A 59 6.18 0.67 -1.95
CA PRO A 59 5.64 1.21 -3.17
C PRO A 59 5.16 0.08 -4.10
N LEU A 60 4.14 0.38 -4.90
CA LEU A 60 3.72 -0.46 -6.01
C LEU A 60 4.38 0.09 -7.29
N TYR A 61 5.15 -0.75 -7.98
CA TYR A 61 5.89 -0.33 -9.17
C TYR A 61 5.21 -0.81 -10.44
N GLN A 62 5.10 0.11 -11.41
CA GLN A 62 4.73 -0.23 -12.78
C GLN A 62 6.00 -0.40 -13.60
N TYR A 63 6.16 -1.58 -14.20
CA TYR A 63 7.31 -1.91 -15.03
C TYR A 63 6.92 -1.83 -16.50
N TYR A 64 7.68 -1.05 -17.26
CA TYR A 64 7.55 -0.94 -18.71
C TYR A 64 8.94 -0.81 -19.34
N SER A 65 9.04 -1.14 -20.63
CA SER A 65 10.30 -1.13 -21.36
C SER A 65 10.51 0.20 -22.05
N GLY A 66 11.67 0.83 -21.81
CA GLY A 66 12.06 2.08 -22.46
C GLY A 66 11.16 3.26 -22.07
N GLN A 67 11.15 4.30 -22.93
CA GLN A 67 10.33 5.47 -22.71
C GLN A 67 8.88 5.23 -23.16
N PRO A 68 7.87 5.52 -22.32
CA PRO A 68 6.49 5.27 -22.66
C PRO A 68 6.02 6.26 -23.72
N THR A 69 5.25 5.77 -24.69
CA THR A 69 4.67 6.60 -25.76
C THR A 69 3.24 6.15 -26.05
N GLY A 70 2.48 6.97 -26.79
CA GLY A 70 1.13 6.63 -27.22
C GLY A 70 0.21 6.27 -26.05
N ALA A 71 -0.52 5.16 -26.19
CA ALA A 71 -1.49 4.71 -25.19
C ALA A 71 -0.86 4.37 -23.83
N LEU A 72 0.39 3.88 -23.81
CA LEU A 72 1.06 3.57 -22.54
C LEU A 72 1.35 4.85 -21.74
N LEU A 73 1.83 5.91 -22.40
CA LEU A 73 2.05 7.19 -21.74
C LEU A 73 0.73 7.76 -21.19
N GLN A 74 -0.33 7.76 -22.01
CA GLN A 74 -1.65 8.24 -21.59
C GLN A 74 -2.18 7.47 -20.37
N PHE A 75 -1.97 6.15 -20.31
CA PHE A 75 -2.37 5.34 -19.17
C PHE A 75 -1.57 5.67 -17.91
N LEU A 76 -0.25 5.86 -18.02
CA LEU A 76 0.59 6.26 -16.89
C LEU A 76 0.25 7.67 -16.39
N GLU A 77 -0.03 8.62 -17.30
CA GLU A 77 -0.52 9.96 -16.95
C GLU A 77 -1.88 9.90 -16.26
N PHE A 78 -2.79 9.05 -16.73
CA PHE A 78 -4.07 8.80 -16.08
C PHE A 78 -3.89 8.27 -14.66
N ILE A 79 -3.01 7.28 -14.44
CA ILE A 79 -2.71 6.76 -13.10
C ILE A 79 -2.26 7.89 -12.18
N LEU A 80 -1.41 8.82 -12.64
CA LEU A 80 -0.89 9.94 -11.85
C LEU A 80 -1.84 11.16 -11.78
N SER A 81 -2.99 11.11 -12.46
CA SER A 81 -4.01 12.17 -12.44
C SER A 81 -4.82 12.16 -11.14
N ALA A 82 -5.53 13.24 -10.85
CA ALA A 82 -6.42 13.31 -9.68
C ALA A 82 -7.48 12.19 -9.70
N GLU A 83 -8.04 11.89 -10.88
CA GLU A 83 -9.00 10.81 -11.05
C GLU A 83 -8.39 9.43 -10.76
N GLY A 84 -7.20 9.17 -11.30
CA GLY A 84 -6.48 7.91 -11.04
C GLY A 84 -6.14 7.72 -9.56
N GLN A 85 -5.74 8.79 -8.87
CA GLN A 85 -5.45 8.75 -7.44
C GLN A 85 -6.69 8.49 -6.58
N LEU A 86 -7.86 9.04 -6.95
CA LEU A 86 -9.12 8.74 -6.27
C LEU A 86 -9.48 7.25 -6.37
N ILE A 87 -9.34 6.65 -7.55
CA ILE A 87 -9.61 5.22 -7.74
C ILE A 87 -8.67 4.35 -6.87
N ILE A 88 -7.39 4.75 -6.75
CA ILE A 88 -6.40 4.05 -5.92
C ILE A 88 -6.79 4.09 -4.44
N GLU A 89 -7.25 5.25 -3.95
CA GLU A 89 -7.72 5.40 -2.57
C GLU A 89 -8.99 4.59 -2.31
N GLU A 90 -9.96 4.62 -3.22
CA GLU A 90 -11.19 3.81 -3.13
C GLU A 90 -10.91 2.31 -3.13
N ALA A 91 -9.85 1.87 -3.83
CA ALA A 91 -9.38 0.49 -3.81
C ALA A 91 -8.61 0.11 -2.52
N GLY A 92 -8.45 1.04 -1.57
CA GLY A 92 -7.84 0.80 -0.27
C GLY A 92 -6.31 0.92 -0.25
N PHE A 93 -5.71 1.52 -1.27
CA PHE A 93 -4.29 1.84 -1.32
C PHE A 93 -4.02 3.25 -0.80
N LEU A 94 -2.77 3.50 -0.39
CA LEU A 94 -2.33 4.84 -0.04
C LEU A 94 -1.85 5.57 -1.30
N PRO A 95 -2.18 6.86 -1.45
CA PRO A 95 -1.63 7.66 -2.55
C PRO A 95 -0.10 7.79 -2.37
N PRO A 96 0.68 7.89 -3.46
CA PRO A 96 2.11 8.14 -3.37
C PRO A 96 2.38 9.49 -2.68
N THR A 97 3.48 9.57 -1.94
CA THR A 97 3.93 10.83 -1.33
C THR A 97 4.23 11.87 -2.41
N VAL A 98 4.31 13.15 -2.02
CA VAL A 98 4.71 14.23 -2.94
C VAL A 98 6.05 13.93 -3.62
N GLU A 99 7.00 13.36 -2.88
CA GLU A 99 8.30 12.93 -3.41
C GLU A 99 8.15 11.83 -4.47
N PHE A 100 7.37 10.78 -4.20
CA PHE A 100 7.12 9.73 -5.18
C PHE A 100 6.34 10.24 -6.39
N MET A 101 5.38 11.15 -6.22
CA MET A 101 4.64 11.76 -7.32
C MET A 101 5.58 12.55 -8.24
N GLN A 102 6.51 13.32 -7.67
CA GLN A 102 7.50 14.06 -8.45
C GLN A 102 8.42 13.10 -9.19
N LYS A 103 8.93 12.07 -8.52
CA LYS A 103 9.78 11.04 -9.12
C LYS A 103 9.05 10.30 -10.26
N ASN A 104 7.79 9.93 -10.06
CA ASN A 104 6.99 9.27 -11.08
C ASN A 104 6.83 10.14 -12.34
N ARG A 105 6.61 11.45 -12.17
CA ARG A 105 6.53 12.40 -13.31
C ARG A 105 7.85 12.51 -14.06
N THR A 106 9.00 12.39 -13.38
CA THR A 106 10.31 12.39 -14.07
C THR A 106 10.54 11.16 -14.94
N TYR A 107 9.88 10.03 -14.66
CA TYR A 107 9.98 8.80 -15.47
C TYR A 107 9.09 8.79 -16.72
N LEU A 108 8.23 9.80 -16.88
CA LEU A 108 7.37 9.95 -18.06
C LEU A 108 7.94 10.89 -19.12
N ASN A 109 9.00 11.63 -18.79
CA ASN A 109 9.71 12.56 -19.68
C ASN A 109 11.05 11.97 -20.12
#